data_AF-A0A7Y9MU67-F1
#
_entry.id   AF-A0A7Y9MU67-F1
#
_cell.length_a   1.000
_cell.length_b   1.000
_cell.length_c   1.000
_cell.angle_alpha   90.00
_cell.angle_beta   90.00
_cell.angle_gamma   90.00
#
_symmetry.space_group_name_H-M   'P 1'
#
loop_
_entity.id
_entity.type
_entity.pdbx_description
1 polymer ?
#
loop_
_entity_poly.entity_id
_entity_poly.type
_entity_poly.pdbx_seq_one_letter_code
_entity_poly.pdbx_strand_id
1 'polypeptide(L)'
;MPRRREAIAGLEGVIQLTETPNARPTAKMLETINGRVREAIELLRVPDSTRKRVDFILLAIQQSTEIRVHNRNGNVLKRAHIIDPELYHWSISQLHELAISP
;
A
#
# COMPACT_ATOMS: atom_id res chain seq x y z
N MET A 1 8.11 -1.27 -10.77
CA MET A 1 7.96 -2.72 -10.50
C MET A 1 7.59 -3.48 -11.78
N PRO A 2 8.56 -4.08 -12.51
CA PRO A 2 8.34 -4.79 -13.78
C PRO A 2 7.34 -5.95 -13.67
N ARG A 3 7.44 -6.75 -12.60
CA ARG A 3 6.59 -7.92 -12.33
C ARG A 3 5.10 -7.59 -12.16
N ARG A 4 4.78 -6.39 -11.63
CA ARG A 4 3.39 -5.94 -11.47
C ARG A 4 2.76 -5.61 -12.83
N ARG A 5 3.53 -5.02 -13.75
CA ARG A 5 3.06 -4.74 -15.12
C ARG A 5 2.84 -6.03 -15.90
N GLU A 6 3.71 -7.03 -15.75
CA GLU A 6 3.55 -8.34 -16.38
C GLU A 6 2.31 -9.09 -15.86
N ALA A 7 2.04 -9.03 -14.56
CA ALA A 7 0.84 -9.61 -13.97
C ALA A 7 -0.45 -8.93 -14.48
N ILE A 8 -0.45 -7.60 -14.59
CA ILE A 8 -1.59 -6.84 -15.14
C ILE A 8 -1.83 -7.18 -16.61
N ALA A 9 -0.78 -7.18 -17.43
CA ALA A 9 -0.89 -7.57 -18.85
C ALA A 9 -1.36 -9.04 -19.01
N GLY A 10 -0.98 -9.92 -18.09
CA GLY A 10 -1.47 -11.28 -18.01
C GLY A 10 -2.98 -11.36 -17.75
N LEU A 11 -3.51 -10.55 -16.83
CA LEU A 11 -4.94 -10.48 -16.51
C LEU A 11 -5.75 -9.81 -17.62
N GLU A 12 -5.24 -8.76 -18.25
CA GLU A 12 -5.87 -8.09 -19.40
C GLU A 12 -6.06 -9.05 -20.59
N GLY A 13 -5.08 -9.92 -20.85
CA GLY A 13 -5.21 -10.96 -21.89
C GLY A 13 -6.28 -12.01 -21.60
N VAL A 14 -6.58 -12.27 -20.32
CA VAL A 14 -7.68 -13.17 -19.92
C VAL A 14 -9.04 -12.51 -20.15
N ILE A 15 -9.17 -11.23 -19.79
CA ILE A 15 -10.39 -10.44 -20.00
C ILE A 15 -10.73 -10.40 -21.49
N GLN A 16 -9.74 -10.11 -22.33
CA GLN A 16 -9.93 -10.07 -23.78
C GLN A 16 -10.39 -11.42 -24.37
N LEU A 17 -9.91 -12.54 -23.82
CA LEU A 17 -10.35 -13.88 -24.20
C LEU A 17 -11.79 -14.18 -23.76
N THR A 18 -12.22 -13.70 -22.60
CA THR A 18 -13.60 -13.86 -22.11
C THR A 18 -14.59 -12.98 -22.87
N GLU A 19 -14.15 -11.83 -23.37
CA GLU A 19 -14.96 -10.90 -24.16
C GLU A 19 -15.12 -11.31 -25.62
N THR A 20 -14.30 -12.27 -26.10
CA THR A 20 -14.36 -12.74 -27.49
C THR A 20 -15.48 -13.76 -27.67
N PRO A 21 -16.57 -13.44 -28.40
CA PRO A 21 -17.68 -14.37 -28.60
C PRO A 21 -17.21 -15.60 -29.41
N ASN A 22 -17.62 -16.80 -29.02
CA ASN A 22 -17.29 -18.08 -29.66
C ASN A 22 -15.80 -18.50 -29.64
N ALA A 23 -14.93 -17.82 -28.87
CA ALA A 23 -13.58 -18.33 -28.64
C ALA A 23 -13.67 -19.66 -27.87
N ARG A 24 -13.22 -20.76 -28.48
CA ARG A 24 -13.00 -22.05 -27.78
C ARG A 24 -11.56 -22.09 -27.31
N PRO A 25 -11.29 -21.88 -26.00
CA PRO A 25 -9.93 -21.86 -25.50
C PRO A 25 -9.33 -23.27 -25.66
N THR A 26 -8.10 -23.35 -26.16
CA THR A 26 -7.36 -24.62 -26.15
C THR A 26 -6.91 -24.93 -24.71
N ALA A 27 -6.75 -26.22 -24.38
CA ALA A 27 -6.31 -26.65 -23.05
C ALA A 27 -4.98 -25.98 -22.63
N LYS A 28 -4.06 -25.81 -23.59
CA LYS A 28 -2.78 -25.11 -23.39
C LYS A 28 -2.94 -23.61 -23.06
N MET A 29 -3.94 -22.95 -23.64
CA MET A 29 -4.26 -21.55 -23.32
C MET A 29 -4.82 -21.44 -21.90
N LEU A 30 -5.72 -22.33 -21.50
CA LEU A 30 -6.28 -22.35 -20.14
C LEU A 30 -5.21 -22.61 -19.07
N GLU A 31 -4.24 -23.48 -19.36
CA GLU A 31 -3.11 -23.77 -18.48
C GLU A 31 -2.19 -22.56 -18.31
N THR A 32 -1.90 -21.87 -19.42
CA THR A 32 -1.12 -20.62 -19.42
C THR A 32 -1.83 -19.51 -18.62
N ILE A 33 -3.15 -19.40 -18.76
CA ILE A 33 -3.98 -18.44 -18.02
C ILE A 33 -3.97 -18.76 -16.53
N ASN A 34 -4.18 -20.03 -16.15
CA ASN A 34 -4.18 -20.46 -14.76
C ASN A 34 -2.83 -20.17 -14.08
N GLY A 35 -1.71 -20.40 -14.78
CA GLY A 35 -0.37 -20.05 -14.29
C GLY A 35 -0.23 -18.54 -14.02
N ARG A 36 -0.59 -17.70 -14.99
CA ARG A 36 -0.48 -16.23 -14.87
C ARG A 36 -1.41 -15.65 -13.81
N VAL A 37 -2.63 -16.17 -13.69
CA VAL A 37 -3.59 -15.75 -12.66
C VAL A 37 -3.10 -16.15 -11.27
N ARG A 38 -2.52 -17.34 -11.10
CA ARG A 38 -1.92 -17.76 -9.82
C ARG A 38 -0.74 -16.88 -9.42
N GLU A 39 0.16 -16.57 -10.35
CA GLU A 39 1.26 -15.63 -10.10
C GLU A 39 0.75 -14.24 -9.72
N ALA A 40 -0.28 -13.72 -10.42
CA ALA A 40 -0.88 -12.44 -10.09
C ALA A 40 -1.55 -12.45 -8.70
N ILE A 41 -2.26 -13.53 -8.35
CA ILE A 41 -2.88 -13.69 -7.03
C ILE A 41 -1.82 -13.75 -5.92
N GLU A 42 -0.74 -14.50 -6.11
CA GLU A 42 0.35 -14.56 -5.13
C GLU A 42 1.03 -13.20 -4.98
N LEU A 43 1.24 -12.47 -6.07
CA LEU A 43 1.80 -11.12 -6.03
C LEU A 43 0.88 -10.11 -5.33
N LEU A 44 -0.45 -10.26 -5.48
CA LEU A 44 -1.45 -9.45 -4.77
C LEU A 44 -1.63 -9.87 -3.30
N ARG A 45 -1.30 -11.13 -2.95
CA ARG A 45 -1.32 -11.66 -1.59
C ARG A 45 -0.10 -11.24 -0.78
N VAL A 46 1.02 -10.89 -1.42
CA VAL A 46 2.17 -10.30 -0.71
C VAL A 46 1.64 -9.09 0.06
N PRO A 47 1.69 -9.11 1.40
CA PRO A 47 1.22 -7.99 2.19
C PRO A 47 1.98 -6.77 1.74
N ASP A 48 1.27 -5.70 1.35
CA ASP A 48 1.90 -4.45 0.91
C ASP A 48 2.86 -3.98 2.01
N SER A 49 4.15 -4.27 1.80
CA SER A 49 5.20 -4.01 2.78
C SER A 49 5.35 -2.52 3.01
N THR A 50 5.00 -1.72 2.01
CA THR A 50 4.89 -0.26 2.10
C THR A 50 3.76 0.12 3.03
N ARG A 51 2.57 -0.45 2.85
CA ARG A 51 1.42 -0.19 3.73
C ARG A 51 1.73 -0.55 5.19
N LYS A 52 2.30 -1.74 5.44
CA LYS A 52 2.71 -2.15 6.79
C LYS A 52 3.75 -1.20 7.40
N ARG A 53 4.71 -0.73 6.60
CA ARG A 53 5.71 0.24 7.04
C ARG A 53 5.07 1.60 7.38
N VAL A 54 4.11 2.06 6.57
CA VAL A 54 3.34 3.29 6.84
C VAL A 54 2.53 3.15 8.13
N ASP A 55 1.83 2.04 8.32
CA ASP A 55 1.04 1.79 9.54
C ASP A 55 1.93 1.84 10.80
N PHE A 56 3.14 1.25 10.73
CA PHE A 56 4.11 1.30 11.82
C PHE A 56 4.61 2.72 12.12
N ILE A 57 4.92 3.50 11.08
CA ILE A 57 5.35 4.90 11.22
C ILE A 57 4.25 5.74 11.86
N LEU A 58 2.98 5.57 11.44
CA LEU A 58 1.85 6.29 12.02
C LEU A 58 1.65 5.94 13.51
N LEU A 59 1.80 4.67 13.87
CA LEU A 59 1.77 4.24 15.27
C LEU A 59 2.89 4.90 16.09
N ALA A 60 4.10 4.97 15.54
CA ALA A 60 5.24 5.60 16.22
C ALA A 60 5.04 7.12 16.40
N ILE A 61 4.44 7.82 15.43
CA ILE A 61 4.03 9.23 15.58
C ILE A 61 2.97 9.37 16.69
N GLN A 62 1.97 8.48 16.71
CA GLN A 62 0.92 8.50 17.72
C GLN A 62 1.50 8.27 19.13
N GLN A 63 2.43 7.34 19.28
CA GLN A 63 3.04 7.03 20.59
C GLN A 63 4.01 8.10 21.08
N SER A 64 4.63 8.84 20.16
CA SER A 64 5.58 9.91 20.48
C SER A 64 4.94 11.29 20.66
N THR A 65 3.61 11.40 20.46
CA THR A 65 2.89 12.67 20.56
C THR A 65 1.62 12.57 21.39
N GLU A 66 1.21 13.69 21.98
CA GLU A 66 -0.07 13.83 22.65
C GLU A 66 -0.77 15.11 22.18
N ILE A 67 -2.11 15.11 22.16
CA ILE A 67 -2.88 16.31 21.84
C ILE A 67 -3.28 17.01 23.14
N ARG A 68 -2.70 18.18 23.38
CA ARG A 68 -3.11 19.06 24.48
C ARG A 68 -4.17 20.05 24.00
N VAL A 69 -5.22 20.21 24.79
CA VAL A 69 -6.31 21.15 24.53
C VAL A 69 -6.21 22.31 25.51
N HIS A 70 -6.12 23.53 24.99
CA HIS A 70 -6.05 24.76 25.77
C HIS A 70 -7.26 25.64 25.46
N ASN A 71 -7.83 26.28 26.48
CA ASN A 71 -8.81 27.34 26.27
C ASN A 71 -8.13 28.70 26.47
N ARG A 72 -8.10 29.54 25.43
CA ARG A 72 -7.50 30.88 25.49
C ARG A 72 -8.48 31.89 24.90
N ASN A 73 -8.95 32.82 25.72
CA ASN A 73 -9.90 33.87 25.34
C ASN A 73 -11.18 33.31 24.68
N GLY A 74 -11.70 32.18 25.17
CA GLY A 74 -12.88 31.51 24.62
C GLY A 74 -12.61 30.62 23.41
N ASN A 75 -11.38 30.62 22.88
CA ASN A 75 -10.99 29.77 21.76
C ASN A 75 -10.34 28.47 22.25
N VAL A 76 -10.84 27.34 21.73
CA VAL A 76 -10.26 26.01 21.96
C VAL A 76 -9.10 25.78 21.00
N LEU A 77 -7.88 25.75 21.55
CA LEU A 77 -6.65 25.50 20.82
C LEU A 77 -6.19 24.06 21.06
N LYS A 78 -6.10 23.25 20.00
CA LYS A 78 -5.51 21.92 20.05
C LYS A 78 -4.07 21.98 19.56
N ARG A 79 -3.11 21.51 20.35
CA ARG A 79 -1.69 21.46 19.97
C ARG A 79 -1.15 20.04 20.14
N ALA A 80 -0.43 19.56 19.14
CA ALA A 80 0.40 18.37 19.28
C ALA A 80 1.62 18.71 20.14
N HIS A 81 1.89 17.88 21.13
CA HIS A 81 3.06 17.96 21.98
C HIS A 81 3.86 16.69 21.82
N ILE A 82 5.17 16.82 21.66
CA ILE A 82 6.08 15.69 21.49
C ILE A 82 6.47 15.22 22.89
N ILE A 83 6.15 13.96 23.21
CA ILE A 83 6.46 13.32 24.50
C ILE A 83 7.68 12.39 24.42
N ASP A 84 8.00 11.92 23.21
CA ASP A 84 9.21 11.15 22.92
C ASP A 84 9.91 11.75 21.69
N PRO A 85 10.91 12.63 21.89
CA PRO A 85 11.61 13.28 20.79
C PRO A 85 12.38 12.31 19.88
N GLU A 86 12.93 11.21 20.43
CA GLU A 86 13.73 10.27 19.65
C GLU A 86 12.84 9.51 18.68
N LEU A 87 11.75 8.92 19.20
CA LEU A 87 10.78 8.20 18.40
C LEU A 87 10.09 9.12 17.38
N TYR A 88 9.78 10.35 17.77
CA TYR A 88 9.19 11.35 16.87
C TYR A 88 10.09 11.66 15.68
N HIS A 89 11.34 12.06 15.93
CA HIS A 89 12.27 12.43 14.84
C HIS A 89 12.60 11.24 13.95
N TRP A 90 12.77 10.05 14.52
CA TRP A 90 12.92 8.83 13.74
C TRP A 90 11.70 8.61 12.82
N SER A 91 10.48 8.68 13.35
CA SER A 91 9.25 8.44 12.59
C SER A 91 9.08 9.43 11.45
N ILE A 92 9.36 10.70 11.70
CA ILE A 92 9.29 11.76 10.68
C ILE A 92 10.35 11.55 9.60
N SER A 93 11.58 11.15 9.94
CA SER A 93 12.61 10.79 8.95
C SER A 93 12.14 9.66 8.05
N GLN A 94 11.57 8.59 8.63
CA GLN A 94 11.06 7.45 7.86
C GLN A 94 9.91 7.85 6.93
N LEU A 95 9.04 8.75 7.36
CA LEU A 95 7.96 9.29 6.52
C LEU A 95 8.53 10.08 5.33
N HIS A 96 9.54 10.93 5.55
CA HIS A 96 10.19 11.69 4.48
C HIS A 96 10.90 10.78 3.48
N GLU A 97 11.60 9.74 3.95
CA GLU A 97 12.21 8.74 3.08
C GLU A 97 11.17 8.06 2.17
N LEU A 98 9.98 7.75 2.70
CA LEU A 98 8.89 7.18 1.90
C LEU A 98 8.31 8.17 0.89
N ALA A 99 8.21 9.46 1.25
CA ALA A 99 7.68 10.50 0.36
C ALA A 99 8.65 10.84 -0.80
N ILE A 100 9.94 10.62 -0.61
CA ILE A 100 10.99 10.89 -1.61
C ILE A 100 11.21 9.68 -2.53
N SER A 101 10.87 8.46 -2.09
CA SER A 101 11.04 7.23 -2.87
C SER A 101 9.91 7.09 -3.92
N PRO A 102 10.21 7.18 -5.23
CA PRO A 102 9.21 7.17 -6.32
C PRO A 102 8.56 5.81 -6.61
#